data_AF-A0A366R651-F1
#
_entry.id   AF-A0A366R651-F1
#
_cell.length_a   1.000
_cell.length_b   1.000
_cell.length_c   1.000
_cell.angle_alpha   90.00
_cell.angle_beta   90.00
_cell.angle_gamma   90.00
#
_symmetry.space_group_name_H-M   'P 1'
#
loop_
_entity.id
_entity.type
_entity.pdbx_description
1 polymer ?
#
loop_
_entity_poly.entity_id
_entity_poly.type
_entity_poly.pdbx_seq_one_letter_code
_entity_poly.pdbx_strand_id
1 'polypeptide(L)'
;MDSELIANMDRCPMYASFFGAIGCACSIVFTTFGASYGTAKSAGAIFQSGILRPDMLMQNTLCAIMAQILSIYGLVASVIMSNNIKEKMPIHTAFLQLGAGISVGLCVRASSQQPRLYIGMVLILIFAEVLGLYGVIVSILMLTRSTEAAECRY
;
A
#
# COMPACT_ATOMS: atom_id res chain seq x y z
N MET A 1 36.06 20.85 9.70
CA MET A 1 35.85 19.88 8.61
C MET A 1 35.47 18.52 9.17
N ASP A 2 36.12 18.02 10.22
CA ASP A 2 35.81 16.70 10.77
C ASP A 2 34.43 16.62 11.45
N SER A 3 33.94 17.69 12.08
CA SER A 3 32.61 17.72 12.72
C SER A 3 31.44 17.63 11.74
N GLU A 4 31.55 18.23 10.55
CA GLU A 4 30.52 18.09 9.51
C GLU A 4 30.58 16.74 8.80
N LEU A 5 31.77 16.14 8.67
CA LEU A 5 31.94 14.79 8.14
C LEU A 5 31.34 13.73 9.09
N ILE A 6 31.58 13.87 10.41
CA ILE A 6 30.99 13.00 11.44
C ILE A 6 29.46 13.17 11.47
N ALA A 7 28.94 14.40 11.41
CA ALA A 7 27.50 14.66 11.35
C ALA A 7 26.84 14.09 10.08
N ASN A 8 27.54 14.07 8.94
CA ASN A 8 27.06 13.43 7.71
C ASN A 8 27.17 11.90 7.77
N MET A 9 28.17 11.35 8.46
CA MET A 9 28.28 9.91 8.71
C MET A 9 27.16 9.40 9.63
N ASP A 10 26.83 10.15 10.68
CA ASP A 10 25.73 9.82 11.60
C ASP A 10 24.34 9.89 10.92
N ARG A 11 24.17 10.77 9.94
CA ARG A 11 22.92 10.89 9.17
C ARG A 11 22.71 9.79 8.14
N CYS A 12 23.79 9.14 7.70
CA CYS A 12 23.77 8.19 6.58
C CYS A 12 24.39 6.84 6.97
N PRO A 13 23.77 6.11 7.93
CA PRO A 13 24.26 4.79 8.32
C PRO A 13 23.94 3.73 7.25
N MET A 14 24.76 2.68 7.17
CA MET A 14 24.62 1.61 6.18
C MET A 14 23.28 0.83 6.30
N TYR A 15 22.67 0.82 7.49
CA TYR A 15 21.37 0.19 7.72
C TYR A 15 20.17 1.06 7.26
N ALA A 16 20.38 2.25 6.70
CA ALA A 16 19.27 3.10 6.25
C ALA A 16 18.42 2.41 5.16
N SER A 17 19.05 1.76 4.17
CA SER A 17 18.33 1.09 3.07
C SER A 17 17.44 -0.07 3.53
N PHE A 18 17.70 -0.66 4.70
CA PHE A 18 16.87 -1.71 5.29
C PHE A 18 15.44 -1.23 5.57
N PHE A 19 15.27 -0.02 6.11
CA PHE A 19 13.94 0.52 6.39
C PHE A 19 13.16 0.86 5.12
N GLY A 20 13.85 1.31 4.05
CA GLY A 20 13.25 1.49 2.74
C GLY A 20 12.77 0.18 2.11
N ALA A 21 13.58 -0.88 2.21
CA ALA A 21 13.23 -2.22 1.72
C ALA A 21 12.04 -2.82 2.47
N ILE A 22 12.00 -2.68 3.81
CA ILE A 22 10.83 -3.11 4.60
C ILE A 22 9.59 -2.31 4.24
N GLY A 23 9.70 -0.98 4.03
CA GLY A 23 8.57 -0.17 3.59
C GLY A 23 7.96 -0.70 2.28
N CYS A 24 8.80 -1.04 1.30
CA CYS A 24 8.37 -1.63 0.03
C CYS A 24 7.66 -2.98 0.24
N ALA A 25 8.23 -3.86 1.07
CA ALA A 25 7.63 -5.17 1.39
C ALA A 25 6.29 -5.03 2.14
N CYS A 26 6.22 -4.16 3.16
CA CYS A 26 5.00 -3.94 3.93
C CYS A 26 3.86 -3.37 3.09
N SER A 27 4.17 -2.50 2.12
CA SER A 27 3.19 -1.95 1.18
C SER A 27 2.48 -3.08 0.44
N ILE A 28 3.22 -3.90 -0.32
CA ILE A 28 2.61 -4.95 -1.14
C ILE A 28 1.96 -6.06 -0.32
N VAL A 29 2.57 -6.50 0.78
CA VAL A 29 2.07 -7.62 1.60
C VAL A 29 0.73 -7.26 2.24
N PHE A 30 0.61 -6.10 2.87
CA PHE A 30 -0.65 -5.74 3.52
C PHE A 30 -1.75 -5.40 2.53
N THR A 31 -1.42 -4.83 1.35
CA THR A 31 -2.42 -4.60 0.31
C THR A 31 -2.93 -5.90 -0.32
N THR A 32 -2.04 -6.85 -0.64
CA THR A 32 -2.45 -8.17 -1.18
C THR A 32 -3.23 -8.98 -0.15
N PHE A 33 -2.90 -8.86 1.13
CA PHE A 33 -3.67 -9.50 2.20
C PHE A 33 -5.09 -8.91 2.32
N GLY A 34 -5.23 -7.59 2.23
CA GLY A 34 -6.55 -6.93 2.20
C GLY A 34 -7.38 -7.33 0.98
N ALA A 35 -6.77 -7.37 -0.20
CA ALA A 35 -7.43 -7.75 -1.44
C ALA A 35 -7.90 -9.22 -1.42
N SER A 36 -7.01 -10.14 -1.03
CA SER A 36 -7.34 -11.58 -0.94
C SER A 36 -8.43 -11.85 0.09
N TYR A 37 -8.44 -11.15 1.23
CA TYR A 37 -9.51 -11.27 2.23
C TYR A 37 -10.86 -10.77 1.68
N GLY A 38 -10.87 -9.64 0.97
CA GLY A 38 -12.07 -9.11 0.30
C GLY A 38 -12.63 -10.10 -0.74
N THR A 39 -11.77 -10.67 -1.58
CA THR A 39 -12.17 -11.71 -2.54
C THR A 39 -12.71 -12.95 -1.84
N ALA A 40 -12.03 -13.47 -0.82
CA ALA A 40 -12.45 -14.67 -0.08
C ALA A 40 -13.83 -14.50 0.58
N LYS A 41 -14.13 -13.32 1.14
CA LYS A 41 -15.45 -13.05 1.74
C LYS A 41 -16.56 -12.93 0.69
N SER A 42 -16.29 -12.33 -0.47
CA SER A 42 -17.26 -12.21 -1.56
C SER A 42 -17.54 -13.54 -2.28
N ALA A 43 -16.57 -14.48 -2.29
CA ALA A 43 -16.66 -15.72 -3.04
C ALA A 43 -17.89 -16.58 -2.69
N GLY A 44 -18.20 -16.73 -1.39
CA GLY A 44 -19.38 -17.50 -0.95
C GLY A 44 -20.70 -16.96 -1.52
N ALA A 45 -20.87 -15.63 -1.56
CA ALA A 45 -22.05 -15.00 -2.13
C ALA A 45 -22.12 -15.17 -3.66
N ILE A 46 -20.99 -15.05 -4.36
CA ILE A 46 -20.90 -15.26 -5.81
C ILE A 46 -21.31 -16.68 -6.17
N PHE A 47 -20.70 -17.69 -5.54
CA PHE A 47 -20.99 -19.10 -5.84
C PHE A 47 -22.42 -19.49 -5.45
N GLN A 48 -22.94 -18.99 -4.33
CA GLN A 48 -24.32 -19.27 -3.94
C GLN A 48 -25.32 -18.67 -4.93
N SER A 49 -25.08 -17.43 -5.41
CA SER A 49 -25.91 -16.82 -6.44
C SER A 49 -25.79 -17.53 -7.81
N GLY A 50 -24.60 -18.03 -8.14
CA GLY A 50 -24.30 -18.70 -9.41
C GLY A 50 -25.02 -20.04 -9.58
N ILE A 51 -25.28 -20.76 -8.48
CA ILE A 51 -26.04 -22.04 -8.53
C ILE A 51 -27.54 -21.78 -8.72
N LEU A 52 -28.08 -20.71 -8.13
CA LEU A 52 -29.51 -20.39 -8.22
C LEU A 52 -29.89 -19.71 -9.55
N ARG A 53 -29.08 -18.75 -10.03
CA ARG A 53 -29.31 -17.98 -11.25
C ARG A 53 -27.98 -17.64 -11.93
N PRO A 54 -27.51 -18.46 -12.90
CA PRO A 54 -26.20 -18.27 -13.52
C PRO A 54 -26.10 -16.98 -14.35
N ASP A 55 -27.22 -16.44 -14.85
CA ASP A 55 -27.25 -15.20 -15.63
C ASP A 55 -26.72 -13.98 -14.85
N MET A 56 -26.83 -14.00 -13.52
CA MET A 56 -26.38 -12.90 -12.64
C MET A 56 -24.93 -13.05 -12.19
N LEU A 57 -24.24 -14.15 -12.52
CA LEU A 57 -22.88 -14.44 -12.06
C LEU A 57 -21.89 -13.36 -12.53
N MET A 58 -22.04 -12.88 -13.76
CA MET A 58 -21.16 -11.86 -14.35
C MET A 58 -21.30 -10.47 -13.72
N GLN A 59 -22.49 -10.12 -13.24
CA GLN A 59 -22.68 -8.88 -12.48
C GLN A 59 -22.15 -9.03 -11.07
N ASN A 60 -22.19 -10.25 -10.53
CA ASN A 60 -21.81 -10.50 -9.15
C ASN A 60 -20.30 -10.58 -8.91
N THR A 61 -19.52 -10.88 -9.94
CA THR A 61 -18.04 -10.85 -9.91
C THR A 61 -17.47 -9.43 -9.78
N LEU A 62 -18.26 -8.37 -10.00
CA LEU A 62 -17.81 -6.98 -9.83
C LEU A 62 -17.25 -6.72 -8.43
N CYS A 63 -17.84 -7.30 -7.36
CA CYS A 63 -17.31 -7.19 -6.00
C CYS A 63 -15.89 -7.78 -5.84
N ALA A 64 -15.58 -8.86 -6.57
CA ALA A 64 -14.26 -9.48 -6.52
C ALA A 64 -13.22 -8.60 -7.25
N ILE A 65 -13.61 -7.98 -8.36
CA ILE A 65 -12.75 -7.07 -9.13
C ILE A 65 -12.40 -5.83 -8.30
N MET A 66 -13.38 -5.24 -7.58
CA MET A 66 -13.12 -4.05 -6.76
C MET A 66 -12.14 -4.32 -5.61
N ALA A 67 -12.17 -5.52 -5.02
CA ALA A 67 -11.17 -5.91 -4.02
C ALA A 67 -9.75 -6.02 -4.59
N GLN A 68 -9.62 -6.40 -5.87
CA GLN A 68 -8.32 -6.56 -6.55
C GLN A 68 -7.69 -5.22 -6.94
N ILE A 69 -8.49 -4.20 -7.24
CA ILE A 69 -7.98 -2.84 -7.54
C ILE A 69 -7.18 -2.28 -6.36
N LEU A 70 -7.59 -2.57 -5.10
CA LEU A 70 -6.84 -2.18 -3.90
C LEU A 70 -5.42 -2.78 -3.83
N SER A 71 -5.19 -3.95 -4.44
CA SER A 71 -3.84 -4.55 -4.52
C SER A 71 -2.93 -3.80 -5.50
N ILE A 72 -3.50 -3.18 -6.53
CA ILE A 72 -2.75 -2.43 -7.54
C ILE A 72 -2.17 -1.16 -6.92
N TYR A 73 -2.89 -0.54 -5.98
CA TYR A 73 -2.41 0.61 -5.22
C TYR A 73 -1.10 0.33 -4.46
N GLY A 74 -1.01 -0.82 -3.77
CA GLY A 74 0.22 -1.24 -3.10
C GLY A 74 1.35 -1.59 -4.06
N LEU A 75 1.02 -2.18 -5.22
CA LEU A 75 2.00 -2.44 -6.29
C LEU A 75 2.60 -1.15 -6.84
N VAL A 76 1.77 -0.15 -7.17
CA VAL A 76 2.22 1.15 -7.66
C VAL A 76 3.12 1.83 -6.63
N ALA A 77 2.69 1.90 -5.37
CA ALA A 77 3.51 2.50 -4.31
C ALA A 77 4.86 1.78 -4.14
N SER A 78 4.87 0.44 -4.17
CA SER A 78 6.08 -0.39 -4.05
C SER A 78 7.06 -0.15 -5.21
N VAL A 79 6.55 -0.04 -6.44
CA VAL A 79 7.39 0.23 -7.63
C VAL A 79 8.03 1.61 -7.53
N ILE A 80 7.30 2.66 -7.14
CA ILE A 80 7.86 4.01 -7.03
C ILE A 80 8.89 4.07 -5.90
N MET A 81 8.66 3.38 -4.78
CA MET A 81 9.63 3.27 -3.68
C MET A 81 10.90 2.53 -4.12
N SER A 82 10.77 1.41 -4.84
CA SER A 82 11.90 0.61 -5.31
C SER A 82 12.86 1.41 -6.20
N ASN A 83 12.33 2.33 -7.00
CA ASN A 83 13.16 3.20 -7.86
C ASN A 83 13.99 4.22 -7.06
N ASN A 84 13.64 4.49 -5.80
CA ASN A 84 14.30 5.47 -4.93
C ASN A 84 15.21 4.83 -3.87
N ILE A 85 15.31 3.49 -3.82
CA ILE A 85 16.21 2.81 -2.89
C ILE A 85 17.64 2.86 -3.44
N LYS A 86 18.54 3.45 -2.66
CA LYS A 86 19.99 3.54 -2.92
C LYS A 86 20.76 3.08 -1.68
N GLU A 87 21.97 2.57 -1.86
CA GLU A 87 22.85 2.19 -0.74
C GLU A 87 23.23 3.40 0.12
N LYS A 88 23.31 4.58 -0.50
CA LYS A 88 23.63 5.84 0.19
C LYS A 88 22.40 6.73 0.28
N MET A 89 21.65 6.59 1.37
CA MET A 89 20.48 7.43 1.67
C MET A 89 20.51 7.91 3.12
N PRO A 90 19.97 9.11 3.42
CA PRO A 90 19.87 9.57 4.80
C PRO A 90 18.79 8.77 5.54
N ILE A 91 18.96 8.62 6.86
CA ILE A 91 18.01 7.84 7.67
C ILE A 91 16.59 8.41 7.65
N HIS A 92 16.45 9.73 7.49
CA HIS A 92 15.16 10.41 7.37
C HIS A 92 14.36 9.93 6.16
N THR A 93 15.00 9.74 4.99
CA THR A 93 14.29 9.26 3.80
C THR A 93 13.87 7.81 3.92
N ALA A 94 14.69 7.00 4.59
CA ALA A 94 14.37 5.61 4.86
C ALA A 94 13.15 5.46 5.78
N PHE A 95 13.03 6.28 6.83
CA PHE A 95 11.84 6.29 7.69
C PHE A 95 10.59 6.80 6.97
N LEU A 96 10.72 7.79 6.08
CA LEU A 96 9.59 8.23 5.25
C LEU A 96 9.10 7.13 4.32
N GLN A 97 10.01 6.38 3.70
CA GLN A 97 9.67 5.22 2.87
C GLN A 97 8.97 4.13 3.69
N LEU A 98 9.45 3.84 4.90
CA LEU A 98 8.79 2.91 5.81
C LEU A 98 7.36 3.37 6.16
N GLY A 99 7.21 4.64 6.54
CA GLY A 99 5.91 5.23 6.87
C GLY A 99 4.93 5.20 5.69
N ALA A 100 5.41 5.55 4.49
CA ALA A 100 4.65 5.53 3.26
C ALA A 100 4.15 4.12 2.90
N GLY A 101 4.98 3.09 3.08
CA GLY A 101 4.60 1.71 2.82
C GLY A 101 3.56 1.19 3.82
N ILE A 102 3.76 1.48 5.11
CA ILE A 102 2.84 1.07 6.18
C ILE A 102 1.48 1.78 6.05
N SER A 103 1.46 3.06 5.70
CA SER A 103 0.22 3.83 5.54
C SER A 103 -0.67 3.25 4.42
N VAL A 104 -0.09 2.91 3.26
CA VAL A 104 -0.84 2.30 2.15
C VAL A 104 -1.33 0.91 2.55
N GLY A 105 -0.42 0.08 3.06
CA GLY A 105 -0.69 -1.31 3.41
C GLY A 105 -1.80 -1.45 4.46
N LEU A 106 -1.72 -0.69 5.56
CA LEU A 106 -2.69 -0.80 6.66
C LEU A 106 -4.04 -0.17 6.31
N CYS A 107 -4.09 0.94 5.57
CA CYS A 107 -5.36 1.54 5.12
C CYS A 107 -6.18 0.55 4.27
N VAL A 108 -5.53 -0.11 3.31
CA VAL A 108 -6.18 -1.12 2.45
C VAL A 108 -6.66 -2.32 3.27
N ARG A 109 -5.84 -2.81 4.21
CA ARG A 109 -6.22 -3.93 5.08
C ARG A 109 -7.41 -3.57 5.98
N ALA A 110 -7.43 -2.38 6.58
CA ALA A 110 -8.53 -1.92 7.43
C ALA A 110 -9.85 -1.83 6.64
N SER A 111 -9.78 -1.38 5.38
CA SER A 111 -10.92 -1.26 4.48
C SER A 111 -11.62 -2.61 4.20
N SER A 112 -10.86 -3.72 4.25
CA SER A 112 -11.39 -5.07 3.99
C SER A 112 -12.19 -5.69 5.14
N GLN A 113 -12.27 -5.06 6.32
CA GLN A 113 -12.80 -5.71 7.54
C GLN A 113 -14.34 -5.70 7.70
N GLN A 114 -15.10 -4.95 6.89
CA GLN A 114 -16.56 -4.84 7.07
C GLN A 114 -17.38 -5.55 5.99
N PRO A 115 -17.96 -6.75 6.28
CA PRO A 115 -18.86 -7.44 5.37
C PRO A 115 -20.33 -7.28 5.80
N ARG A 116 -21.08 -6.29 5.27
CA ARG A 116 -22.53 -6.20 5.53
C ARG A 116 -23.34 -5.83 4.25
N LEU A 117 -24.12 -6.81 3.76
CA LEU A 117 -25.19 -6.81 2.72
C LEU A 117 -24.82 -6.49 1.25
N TYR A 118 -25.31 -7.29 0.30
CA TYR A 118 -24.95 -7.32 -1.14
C TYR A 118 -25.24 -6.04 -1.96
N ILE A 119 -26.42 -5.43 -1.81
CA ILE A 119 -26.75 -4.15 -2.49
C ILE A 119 -26.06 -2.95 -1.80
N GLY A 120 -25.79 -3.06 -0.48
CA GLY A 120 -24.91 -2.13 0.23
C GLY A 120 -23.44 -2.33 -0.12
N MET A 121 -23.07 -3.53 -0.58
CA MET A 121 -21.68 -3.93 -0.78
C MET A 121 -21.00 -3.10 -1.86
N VAL A 122 -21.67 -2.81 -2.98
CA VAL A 122 -21.09 -1.96 -4.03
C VAL A 122 -20.85 -0.53 -3.55
N LEU A 123 -21.84 0.09 -2.87
CA LEU A 123 -21.69 1.45 -2.34
C LEU A 123 -20.63 1.53 -1.24
N ILE A 124 -20.60 0.55 -0.33
CA ILE A 124 -19.61 0.44 0.74
C ILE A 124 -18.22 0.19 0.15
N LEU A 125 -18.11 -0.62 -0.91
CA LEU A 125 -16.83 -0.88 -1.60
C LEU A 125 -16.27 0.37 -2.29
N ILE A 126 -17.12 1.26 -2.80
CA ILE A 126 -16.67 2.55 -3.35
C ILE A 126 -16.13 3.47 -2.24
N PHE A 127 -16.83 3.59 -1.10
CA PHE A 127 -16.30 4.35 0.03
C PHE A 127 -15.03 3.73 0.63
N ALA A 128 -14.94 2.40 0.63
CA ALA A 128 -13.77 1.64 1.02
C ALA A 128 -12.58 1.83 0.05
N GLU A 129 -12.84 2.00 -1.24
CA GLU A 129 -11.83 2.32 -2.26
C GLU A 129 -11.19 3.69 -2.00
N VAL A 130 -12.01 4.69 -1.65
CA VAL A 130 -11.53 6.04 -1.33
C VAL A 130 -10.55 6.03 -0.14
N LEU A 131 -10.76 5.15 0.86
CA LEU A 131 -9.81 4.96 1.97
C LEU A 131 -8.45 4.40 1.48
N GLY A 132 -8.48 3.50 0.49
CA GLY A 132 -7.28 2.99 -0.17
C GLY A 132 -6.55 4.09 -0.95
N LEU A 133 -7.29 4.92 -1.69
CA LEU A 133 -6.75 6.07 -2.41
C LEU A 133 -6.09 7.09 -1.47
N TYR A 134 -6.68 7.37 -0.30
CA TYR A 134 -6.06 8.25 0.69
C TYR A 134 -4.70 7.72 1.16
N GLY A 135 -4.57 6.40 1.36
CA GLY A 135 -3.29 5.78 1.69
C GLY A 135 -2.22 6.03 0.62
N VAL A 136 -2.58 5.90 -0.66
CA VAL A 136 -1.66 6.14 -1.79
C VAL A 136 -1.25 7.61 -1.88
N ILE A 137 -2.19 8.54 -1.75
CA ILE A 137 -1.90 9.98 -1.81
C ILE A 137 -0.89 10.37 -0.72
N VAL A 138 -1.09 9.88 0.52
CA VAL A 138 -0.17 10.14 1.63
C VAL A 138 1.20 9.52 1.38
N SER A 139 1.25 8.29 0.88
CA SER A 139 2.52 7.62 0.53
C SER A 139 3.30 8.37 -0.54
N ILE A 140 2.63 8.85 -1.59
CA ILE A 140 3.27 9.63 -2.65
C ILE A 140 3.79 10.96 -2.08
N LEU A 141 3.00 11.65 -1.25
CA LEU A 141 3.42 12.92 -0.65
C LEU A 141 4.64 12.75 0.26
N MET A 142 4.68 11.68 1.06
CA MET A 142 5.85 11.32 1.87
C MET A 142 7.07 11.01 0.98
N LEU A 143 6.86 10.33 -0.14
CA LEU A 143 7.93 9.98 -1.07
C LEU A 143 8.49 11.20 -1.79
N THR A 144 7.66 12.15 -2.23
CA THR A 144 8.10 13.41 -2.82
C THR A 144 8.95 14.23 -1.84
N ARG A 145 8.57 14.26 -0.56
CA ARG A 145 9.37 14.92 0.49
C ARG A 145 10.66 14.18 0.83
N SER A 146 10.69 12.87 0.60
CA SER A 146 11.91 12.08 0.79
C SER A 146 12.99 12.44 -0.25
N THR A 147 12.62 12.75 -1.49
CA THR A 147 13.58 13.18 -2.52
C THR A 147 14.17 14.57 -2.28
N GLU A 148 13.48 15.44 -1.53
CA GLU A 148 13.95 16.80 -1.17
C GLU A 148 14.88 16.80 0.05
N ALA A 149 14.85 15.75 0.88
CA ALA A 149 15.60 15.68 2.13
C ALA A 149 17.04 15.18 1.90
N ALA A 150 17.98 16.12 1.80
CA ALA A 150 19.43 16.01 1.98
C ALA A 150 20.13 14.79 1.34
N GLU A 151 20.78 15.00 0.19
CA GLU A 151 21.74 14.04 -0.35
C GLU A 151 22.92 13.82 0.61
N CYS A 152 23.24 12.56 0.91
CA CYS A 152 24.46 12.18 1.61
C CYS A 152 25.70 12.45 0.74
N ARG A 153 26.10 13.71 0.60
CA ARG A 153 27.37 14.08 -0.06
C ARG A 153 28.52 13.94 0.93
N TYR A 154 29.61 13.36 0.42
CA TYR A 154 30.90 13.25 1.08
C TYR A 154 31.81 14.32 0.50
#